data_AF-A0AA38XY29-F1
#
_entry.id   AF-A0AA38XY29-F1
#
_cell.length_a   1.000
_cell.length_b   1.000
_cell.length_c   1.000
_cell.angle_alpha   90.00
_cell.angle_beta   90.00
_cell.angle_gamma   90.00
#
_symmetry.space_group_name_H-M   'P 1'
#
loop_
_entity.id
_entity.type
_entity.pdbx_description
1 polymer ?
#
loop_
_entity_poly.entity_id
_entity_poly.type
_entity_poly.pdbx_seq_one_letter_code
_entity_poly.pdbx_strand_id
1 'polypeptide(L)'
;MGLYSTAGLSDAFWLNNTTPLPSANWLKAVQDLLRGLSATWAFGPENPYDQPQWALIYLLQGSFMIISALFLTATMTPTWRTATLSVLIGWSLNWSWLIGDPWTGLCCFAGIILAEMSLVGGAEALSKVSHILSPSSILTGLFLMSYPGGYPDAASWSRRMHAFGVRFLPGESVDRMYGSLGGIVLVFGIIISPHARWVLSQRPLEWLGKVSFAIYLLHGMLLRTIFAWVLHLGQSLTPFVQTGEDGREFYVNRYPVPGFFQCAFATMVLAACLAVASQIWNLKLEPVFGKITTRLERVATGKSSPEVKSGEDSILPTRKD
;
A
#
# COMPACT_ATOMS: atom_id res chain seq x y z
N MET A 1 27.13 -9.50 -5.61
CA MET A 1 27.12 -8.28 -4.76
C MET A 1 26.68 -8.71 -3.36
N GLY A 2 27.57 -8.69 -2.36
CA GLY A 2 27.32 -9.27 -1.03
C GLY A 2 26.21 -8.62 -0.17
N LEU A 3 25.58 -7.54 -0.65
CA LEU A 3 24.58 -6.77 0.11
C LEU A 3 23.35 -7.61 0.49
N TYR A 4 22.80 -8.40 -0.44
CA TYR A 4 21.69 -9.32 -0.15
C TYR A 4 22.12 -10.48 0.78
N SER A 5 23.40 -10.87 0.75
CA SER A 5 23.90 -11.92 1.64
C SER A 5 23.79 -11.52 3.11
N THR A 6 23.98 -10.24 3.43
CA THR A 6 23.83 -9.73 4.80
C THR A 6 22.38 -9.85 5.28
N ALA A 7 21.40 -9.50 4.43
CA ALA A 7 19.99 -9.66 4.75
C ALA A 7 19.59 -11.14 4.92
N GLY A 8 20.07 -12.01 4.04
CA GLY A 8 19.85 -13.46 4.13
C GLY A 8 20.48 -14.11 5.37
N LEU A 9 21.51 -13.50 5.96
CA LEU A 9 22.15 -13.99 7.19
C LEU A 9 21.64 -13.28 8.46
N SER A 10 20.65 -12.41 8.36
CA SER A 10 20.08 -11.72 9.53
C SER A 10 19.27 -12.68 10.41
N ASP A 11 19.25 -12.44 11.72
CA ASP A 11 18.32 -13.08 12.66
C ASP A 11 16.89 -12.51 12.56
N ALA A 12 16.71 -11.36 11.91
CA ALA A 12 15.39 -10.82 11.67
C ALA A 12 14.61 -11.68 10.66
N PHE A 13 13.55 -12.33 11.12
CA PHE A 13 12.70 -13.24 10.34
C PHE A 13 12.34 -12.69 8.94
N TRP A 14 11.88 -11.44 8.87
CA TRP A 14 11.45 -10.85 7.61
C TRP A 14 12.61 -10.63 6.62
N LEU A 15 13.77 -10.17 7.09
CA LEU A 15 14.94 -9.97 6.22
C LEU A 15 15.46 -11.32 5.72
N ASN A 16 15.52 -12.32 6.59
CA ASN A 16 15.98 -13.65 6.20
C ASN A 16 15.05 -14.32 5.19
N ASN A 17 13.75 -14.42 5.49
CA ASN A 17 12.81 -15.19 4.68
C ASN A 17 12.40 -14.50 3.38
N THR A 18 12.53 -13.17 3.29
CA THR A 18 12.17 -12.44 2.07
C THR A 18 13.38 -12.09 1.19
N THR A 19 14.58 -12.57 1.53
CA THR A 19 15.77 -12.36 0.71
C THR A 19 15.98 -13.53 -0.24
N PRO A 20 15.91 -13.31 -1.57
CA PRO A 20 16.14 -14.37 -2.55
C PRO A 20 17.60 -14.80 -2.56
N LEU A 21 17.82 -16.08 -2.87
CA LEU A 21 19.16 -16.63 -3.07
C LEU A 21 19.81 -16.06 -4.35
N PRO A 22 21.14 -15.92 -4.37
CA PRO A 22 21.83 -15.45 -5.57
C PRO A 22 21.67 -16.44 -6.73
N SER A 23 21.28 -15.94 -7.90
CA SER A 23 21.23 -16.74 -9.13
C SER A 23 22.63 -17.24 -9.53
N ALA A 24 22.70 -18.42 -10.13
CA ALA A 24 23.96 -19.07 -10.48
C ALA A 24 24.83 -18.29 -11.50
N ASN A 25 24.20 -17.50 -12.38
CA ASN A 25 24.89 -16.66 -13.36
C ASN A 25 23.99 -15.49 -13.81
N TRP A 26 24.57 -14.54 -14.54
CA TRP A 26 23.87 -13.33 -15.01
C TRP A 26 22.68 -13.60 -15.92
N LEU A 27 22.79 -14.58 -16.83
CA LEU A 27 21.66 -14.93 -17.71
C LEU A 27 20.48 -15.45 -16.90
N LYS A 28 20.77 -16.31 -15.91
CA LYS A 28 19.76 -16.82 -14.99
C LYS A 28 19.17 -15.71 -14.14
N ALA A 29 19.98 -14.76 -13.68
CA ALA A 29 19.50 -13.59 -12.94
C ALA A 29 18.50 -12.75 -13.75
N VAL A 30 18.75 -12.52 -15.04
CA VAL A 30 17.79 -11.82 -15.92
C VAL A 30 16.51 -12.64 -16.10
N GLN A 31 16.62 -13.95 -16.30
CA GLN A 31 15.44 -14.82 -16.41
C GLN A 31 14.61 -14.84 -15.11
N ASP A 32 15.27 -14.91 -13.96
CA ASP A 32 14.62 -14.92 -12.66
C ASP A 32 13.96 -13.57 -12.37
N LEU A 33 14.57 -12.45 -12.79
CA LEU A 33 13.98 -11.11 -12.72
C LEU A 33 12.72 -11.02 -13.59
N LEU A 34 12.79 -11.42 -14.86
CA LEU A 34 11.63 -11.39 -15.76
C LEU A 34 10.50 -12.30 -15.25
N ARG A 35 10.85 -13.47 -14.72
CA ARG A 35 9.88 -14.36 -14.07
C ARG A 35 9.25 -13.71 -12.86
N GLY A 36 10.04 -13.12 -11.96
CA GLY A 36 9.55 -12.41 -10.78
C GLY A 36 8.59 -11.27 -11.15
N LEU A 37 8.96 -10.45 -12.13
CA LEU A 37 8.10 -9.39 -12.68
C LEU A 37 6.79 -9.95 -13.24
N SER A 38 6.83 -11.04 -14.01
CA SER A 38 5.62 -11.67 -14.54
C SER A 38 4.75 -12.30 -13.44
N ALA A 39 5.37 -12.88 -12.41
CA ALA A 39 4.69 -13.52 -11.30
C ALA A 39 3.91 -12.52 -10.44
N THR A 40 4.44 -11.30 -10.27
CA THR A 40 3.70 -10.20 -9.61
C THR A 40 2.33 -9.95 -10.26
N TRP A 41 2.25 -10.00 -11.58
CA TRP A 41 1.01 -9.74 -12.32
C TRP A 41 0.12 -10.97 -12.49
N ALA A 42 0.71 -12.17 -12.54
CA ALA A 42 -0.03 -13.42 -12.76
C ALA A 42 -0.54 -14.04 -11.46
N PHE A 43 0.27 -14.01 -10.40
CA PHE A 43 0.04 -14.78 -9.18
C PHE A 43 0.14 -13.95 -7.90
N GLY A 44 0.47 -12.65 -7.96
CA GLY A 44 0.45 -11.70 -6.83
C GLY A 44 1.53 -11.97 -5.74
N PRO A 45 1.24 -12.81 -4.72
CA PRO A 45 2.17 -13.21 -3.65
C PRO A 45 3.54 -13.78 -4.05
N GLU A 46 3.73 -14.28 -5.27
CA GLU A 46 4.89 -15.10 -5.61
C GLU A 46 6.13 -14.34 -6.13
N ASN A 47 6.24 -13.02 -5.92
CA ASN A 47 7.47 -12.31 -6.28
C ASN A 47 8.51 -12.41 -5.14
N PRO A 48 9.57 -13.24 -5.28
CA PRO A 48 10.56 -13.42 -4.23
C PRO A 48 11.48 -12.20 -4.06
N TYR A 49 11.53 -11.30 -5.05
CA TYR A 49 12.39 -10.13 -5.01
C TYR A 49 11.74 -8.95 -4.28
N ASP A 50 10.41 -8.88 -4.28
CA ASP A 50 9.69 -7.79 -3.64
C ASP A 50 8.26 -8.16 -3.23
N GLN A 51 8.15 -8.90 -2.12
CA GLN A 51 6.88 -9.36 -1.57
C GLN A 51 5.82 -8.25 -1.42
N PRO A 52 6.15 -7.02 -0.96
CA PRO A 52 5.17 -5.93 -0.86
C PRO A 52 4.40 -5.63 -2.15
N GLN A 53 4.96 -5.93 -3.34
CA GLN A 53 4.32 -5.71 -4.64
C GLN A 53 3.04 -6.54 -4.89
N TRP A 54 2.67 -7.44 -3.97
CA TRP A 54 1.40 -8.16 -4.01
C TRP A 54 0.20 -7.22 -4.23
N ALA A 55 0.27 -5.95 -3.78
CA ALA A 55 -0.83 -5.01 -3.94
C ALA A 55 -1.01 -4.48 -5.39
N LEU A 56 0.01 -4.59 -6.26
CA LEU A 56 -0.03 -4.04 -7.62
C LEU A 56 -1.16 -4.63 -8.47
N ILE A 57 -1.45 -5.93 -8.33
CA ILE A 57 -2.55 -6.57 -9.06
C ILE A 57 -3.90 -5.98 -8.65
N TYR A 58 -4.09 -5.72 -7.35
CA TYR A 58 -5.32 -5.11 -6.82
C TYR A 58 -5.46 -3.65 -7.23
N LEU A 59 -4.35 -2.90 -7.30
CA LEU A 59 -4.35 -1.53 -7.83
C LEU A 59 -4.74 -1.49 -9.32
N LEU A 60 -4.26 -2.45 -10.12
CA LEU A 60 -4.64 -2.56 -11.53
C LEU A 60 -6.11 -2.93 -11.68
N GLN A 61 -6.57 -3.97 -10.97
CA GLN A 61 -7.97 -4.37 -10.95
C GLN A 61 -8.88 -3.22 -10.52
N GLY A 62 -8.52 -2.53 -9.44
CA GLY A 62 -9.25 -1.37 -8.93
C GLY A 62 -9.30 -0.22 -9.93
N SER A 63 -8.22 0.05 -10.66
CA SER A 63 -8.19 1.06 -11.73
C SER A 63 -9.20 0.75 -12.83
N PHE A 64 -9.27 -0.51 -13.30
CA PHE A 64 -10.28 -0.93 -14.28
C PHE A 64 -11.71 -0.81 -13.73
N MET A 65 -11.93 -1.19 -12.47
CA MET A 65 -13.24 -1.05 -11.82
C MET A 65 -13.67 0.42 -11.74
N ILE A 66 -12.78 1.31 -11.34
CA ILE A 66 -13.05 2.75 -11.23
C ILE A 66 -13.38 3.34 -12.60
N ILE A 67 -12.53 3.11 -13.60
CA ILE A 67 -12.75 3.63 -14.97
C ILE A 67 -14.08 3.11 -15.52
N SER A 68 -14.37 1.83 -15.35
CA SER A 68 -15.62 1.21 -15.83
C SER A 68 -16.84 1.78 -15.13
N ALA A 69 -16.79 1.97 -13.81
CA ALA A 69 -17.89 2.56 -13.05
C ALA A 69 -18.11 4.03 -13.40
N LEU A 70 -17.04 4.81 -13.58
CA LEU A 70 -17.14 6.20 -14.04
C LEU A 70 -17.73 6.28 -15.45
N PHE A 71 -17.35 5.38 -16.36
CA PHE A 71 -17.93 5.30 -17.69
C PHE A 71 -19.42 4.94 -17.64
N LEU A 72 -19.79 3.91 -16.86
CA LEU A 72 -21.17 3.48 -16.67
C LEU A 72 -22.06 4.60 -16.10
N THR A 73 -21.51 5.41 -15.19
CA THR A 73 -22.27 6.43 -14.45
C THR A 73 -22.10 7.85 -15.02
N ALA A 74 -21.40 8.02 -16.15
CA ALA A 74 -21.02 9.32 -16.68
C ALA A 74 -22.20 10.25 -16.99
N THR A 75 -23.33 9.68 -17.44
CA THR A 75 -24.55 10.43 -17.82
C THR A 75 -25.61 10.45 -16.71
N MET A 76 -25.35 9.83 -15.56
CA MET A 76 -26.31 9.74 -14.46
C MET A 76 -26.31 11.02 -13.62
N THR A 77 -27.46 11.34 -13.02
CA THR A 77 -27.51 12.37 -11.98
C THR A 77 -26.75 11.90 -10.72
N PRO A 78 -26.23 12.80 -9.86
CA PRO A 78 -25.49 12.42 -8.65
C PRO A 78 -26.21 11.41 -7.74
N THR A 79 -27.53 11.55 -7.61
CA THR A 79 -28.38 10.64 -6.83
C THR A 79 -28.42 9.24 -7.42
N TRP A 80 -28.67 9.11 -8.73
CA TRP A 80 -28.68 7.83 -9.42
C TRP A 80 -27.29 7.20 -9.47
N ARG A 81 -26.25 8.00 -9.68
CA ARG A 81 -24.86 7.53 -9.61
C ARG A 81 -24.54 6.94 -8.24
N THR A 82 -24.88 7.63 -7.15
CA THR A 82 -24.67 7.11 -5.79
C THR A 82 -25.45 5.82 -5.55
N ALA A 83 -26.71 5.74 -6.02
CA ALA A 83 -27.52 4.53 -5.92
C ALA A 83 -26.89 3.35 -6.69
N THR A 84 -26.46 3.58 -7.94
CA THR A 84 -25.78 2.58 -8.77
C THR A 84 -24.47 2.13 -8.14
N LEU A 85 -23.64 3.04 -7.63
CA LEU A 85 -22.40 2.70 -6.92
C LEU A 85 -22.67 1.90 -5.64
N SER A 86 -23.75 2.19 -4.93
CA SER A 86 -24.16 1.42 -3.74
C SER A 86 -24.58 -0.01 -4.10
N VAL A 87 -25.28 -0.19 -5.23
CA VAL A 87 -25.58 -1.51 -5.79
C VAL A 87 -24.30 -2.23 -6.21
N LEU A 88 -23.37 -1.53 -6.86
CA LEU A 88 -22.07 -2.09 -7.23
C LEU A 88 -21.22 -2.48 -6.02
N ILE A 89 -21.30 -1.75 -4.89
CA ILE A 89 -20.70 -2.17 -3.63
C ILE A 89 -21.27 -3.52 -3.18
N GLY A 90 -22.60 -3.63 -3.07
CA GLY A 90 -23.24 -4.88 -2.65
C GLY A 90 -22.94 -6.05 -3.59
N TRP A 91 -22.93 -5.77 -4.90
CA TRP A 91 -22.55 -6.74 -5.92
C TRP A 91 -21.08 -7.14 -5.83
N SER A 92 -20.19 -6.17 -5.59
CA SER A 92 -18.75 -6.43 -5.48
C SER A 92 -18.45 -7.33 -4.32
N LEU A 93 -19.11 -7.16 -3.18
CA LEU A 93 -18.95 -8.07 -2.05
C LEU A 93 -19.29 -9.51 -2.46
N ASN A 94 -20.37 -9.72 -3.22
CA ASN A 94 -20.77 -11.05 -3.69
C ASN A 94 -19.78 -11.66 -4.70
N TRP A 95 -19.38 -10.93 -5.75
CA TRP A 95 -18.45 -11.45 -6.75
C TRP A 95 -17.03 -11.64 -6.20
N SER A 96 -16.61 -10.77 -5.28
CA SER A 96 -15.25 -10.79 -4.78
C SER A 96 -14.97 -11.97 -3.84
N TRP A 97 -16.02 -12.64 -3.31
CA TRP A 97 -15.90 -13.98 -2.73
C TRP A 97 -15.43 -15.04 -3.74
N LEU A 98 -15.84 -14.93 -5.01
CA LEU A 98 -15.46 -15.87 -6.07
C LEU A 98 -14.01 -15.67 -6.55
N ILE A 99 -13.47 -14.45 -6.40
CA ILE A 99 -12.11 -14.09 -6.84
C ILE A 99 -11.08 -14.23 -5.71
N GLY A 100 -11.53 -14.42 -4.47
CA GLY A 100 -10.65 -14.60 -3.30
C GLY A 100 -10.12 -13.29 -2.70
N ASP A 101 -10.64 -12.13 -3.09
CA ASP A 101 -10.36 -10.85 -2.41
C ASP A 101 -11.60 -9.94 -2.32
N PRO A 102 -12.41 -10.04 -1.26
CA PRO A 102 -13.72 -9.40 -1.16
C PRO A 102 -13.73 -7.86 -1.24
N TRP A 103 -12.58 -7.22 -1.02
CA TRP A 103 -12.52 -5.87 -0.49
C TRP A 103 -12.08 -4.81 -1.50
N THR A 104 -11.39 -5.21 -2.57
CA THR A 104 -10.89 -4.28 -3.59
C THR A 104 -12.05 -3.50 -4.25
N GLY A 105 -13.13 -4.18 -4.64
CA GLY A 105 -14.30 -3.53 -5.25
C GLY A 105 -15.02 -2.59 -4.28
N LEU A 106 -15.21 -3.00 -3.02
CA LEU A 106 -15.77 -2.16 -1.96
C LEU A 106 -14.98 -0.85 -1.83
N CYS A 107 -13.66 -0.94 -1.70
CA CYS A 107 -12.79 0.24 -1.54
C CYS A 107 -12.87 1.17 -2.76
N CYS A 108 -12.90 0.62 -3.97
CA CYS A 108 -12.98 1.40 -5.20
C CYS A 108 -14.29 2.17 -5.29
N PHE A 109 -15.43 1.49 -5.17
CA PHE A 109 -16.74 2.13 -5.31
C PHE A 109 -17.07 3.06 -4.14
N ALA A 110 -16.70 2.69 -2.91
CA ALA A 110 -16.81 3.58 -1.76
C ALA A 110 -15.92 4.82 -1.93
N GLY A 111 -14.71 4.66 -2.47
CA GLY A 111 -13.82 5.77 -2.81
C GLY A 111 -14.45 6.77 -3.79
N ILE A 112 -15.14 6.28 -4.83
CA ILE A 112 -15.87 7.15 -5.77
C ILE A 112 -16.99 7.92 -5.05
N ILE A 113 -17.79 7.24 -4.22
CA ILE A 113 -18.86 7.89 -3.44
C ILE A 113 -18.29 8.96 -2.50
N LEU A 114 -17.19 8.66 -1.81
CA LEU A 114 -16.53 9.62 -0.90
C LEU A 114 -15.97 10.82 -1.67
N ALA A 115 -15.37 10.60 -2.84
CA ALA A 115 -14.89 11.66 -3.71
C ALA A 115 -16.06 12.56 -4.18
N GLU A 116 -17.17 11.96 -4.61
CA GLU A 116 -18.38 12.68 -4.99
C GLU A 116 -18.96 13.49 -3.82
N MET A 117 -19.03 12.89 -2.63
CA MET A 117 -19.45 13.59 -1.41
C MET A 117 -18.58 14.81 -1.12
N SER A 118 -17.27 14.73 -1.38
CA SER A 118 -16.35 15.85 -1.23
C SER A 118 -16.58 16.97 -2.26
N LEU A 119 -17.11 16.65 -3.44
CA LEU A 119 -17.36 17.60 -4.53
C LEU A 119 -18.74 18.27 -4.43
N VAL A 120 -19.77 17.52 -4.01
CA VAL A 120 -21.18 17.98 -3.98
C VAL A 120 -21.52 18.71 -2.65
N GLY A 121 -20.51 19.08 -1.86
CA GLY A 121 -20.70 19.82 -0.60
C GLY A 121 -21.18 18.96 0.57
N GLY A 122 -20.99 17.64 0.53
CA GLY A 122 -21.38 16.74 1.63
C GLY A 122 -20.68 17.05 2.95
N ALA A 123 -19.43 17.53 2.89
CA ALA A 123 -18.71 18.01 4.06
C ALA A 123 -19.37 19.27 4.68
N GLU A 124 -19.91 20.17 3.86
CA GLU A 124 -20.62 21.37 4.31
C GLU A 124 -21.97 21.01 4.93
N ALA A 125 -22.69 20.06 4.33
CA ALA A 125 -23.95 19.54 4.86
C ALA A 125 -23.77 18.93 6.27
N LEU A 126 -22.65 18.26 6.52
CA LEU A 126 -22.31 17.64 7.81
C LEU A 126 -21.56 18.57 8.77
N SER A 127 -21.30 19.82 8.40
CA SER A 127 -20.50 20.78 9.20
C SER A 127 -20.97 20.91 10.65
N LYS A 128 -22.29 20.97 10.87
CA LYS A 128 -22.89 21.11 12.21
C LYS A 128 -22.56 19.94 13.14
N VAL A 129 -22.42 18.73 12.60
CA VAL A 129 -22.18 17.50 13.39
C VAL A 129 -20.73 17.01 13.26
N SER A 130 -19.96 17.62 12.35
CA SER A 130 -18.57 17.22 12.03
C SER A 130 -17.64 17.16 13.24
N HIS A 131 -17.82 18.05 14.22
CA HIS A 131 -16.99 18.12 15.42
C HIS A 131 -17.13 16.88 16.34
N ILE A 132 -18.26 16.16 16.28
CA ILE A 132 -18.47 14.89 17.00
C ILE A 132 -18.20 13.72 16.06
N LEU A 133 -18.75 13.79 14.85
CA LEU A 133 -18.73 12.68 13.91
C LEU A 133 -17.31 12.40 13.40
N SER A 134 -16.53 13.42 13.06
CA SER A 134 -15.17 13.23 12.55
C SER A 134 -14.23 12.54 13.53
N PRO A 135 -13.99 13.04 14.76
CA PRO A 135 -13.06 12.37 15.66
C PRO A 135 -13.51 10.95 15.97
N SER A 136 -14.83 10.72 16.10
CA SER A 136 -15.39 9.38 16.31
C SER A 136 -15.12 8.45 15.13
N SER A 137 -15.33 8.91 13.89
CA SER A 137 -15.01 8.15 12.68
C SER A 137 -13.51 7.89 12.54
N ILE A 138 -12.66 8.90 12.75
CA ILE A 138 -11.20 8.75 12.68
C ILE A 138 -10.71 7.72 13.71
N LEU A 139 -11.14 7.83 14.97
CA LEU A 139 -10.75 6.89 16.03
C LEU A 139 -11.27 5.48 15.75
N THR A 140 -12.50 5.35 15.24
CA THR A 140 -13.06 4.05 14.85
C THR A 140 -12.28 3.45 13.67
N GLY A 141 -11.96 4.25 12.65
CA GLY A 141 -11.17 3.81 11.50
C GLY A 141 -9.79 3.34 11.92
N LEU A 142 -9.08 4.11 12.76
CA LEU A 142 -7.78 3.72 13.32
C LEU A 142 -7.86 2.48 14.20
N PHE A 143 -8.92 2.34 15.00
CA PHE A 143 -9.16 1.14 15.80
C PHE A 143 -9.35 -0.10 14.93
N LEU A 144 -10.17 -0.02 13.87
CA LEU A 144 -10.32 -1.12 12.92
C LEU A 144 -8.99 -1.47 12.24
N MET A 145 -8.27 -0.46 11.73
CA MET A 145 -6.97 -0.65 11.08
C MET A 145 -5.85 -1.14 12.02
N SER A 146 -6.05 -1.06 13.33
CA SER A 146 -5.06 -1.57 14.29
C SER A 146 -4.96 -3.10 14.30
N TYR A 147 -5.98 -3.81 13.80
CA TYR A 147 -6.05 -5.27 13.78
C TYR A 147 -4.78 -5.90 13.16
N PRO A 148 -4.09 -6.82 13.87
CA PRO A 148 -2.84 -7.37 13.39
C PRO A 148 -3.09 -8.50 12.37
N GLY A 149 -2.33 -8.49 11.27
CA GLY A 149 -2.37 -9.58 10.29
C GLY A 149 -1.79 -10.90 10.79
N GLY A 150 -0.95 -10.88 11.84
CA GLY A 150 -0.35 -12.05 12.46
C GLY A 150 -0.52 -12.06 13.97
N TYR A 151 -0.59 -13.25 14.56
CA TYR A 151 -0.74 -13.47 16.01
C TYR A 151 -1.89 -12.66 16.65
N PRO A 152 -3.14 -12.79 16.16
CA PRO A 152 -4.27 -12.02 16.69
C PRO A 152 -4.54 -12.27 18.18
N ASP A 153 -4.07 -13.39 18.72
CA ASP A 153 -4.22 -13.75 20.14
C ASP A 153 -3.28 -12.99 21.09
N ALA A 154 -2.29 -12.26 20.57
CA ALA A 154 -1.30 -11.55 21.36
C ALA A 154 -1.89 -10.47 22.27
N ALA A 155 -3.03 -9.87 21.90
CA ALA A 155 -3.75 -8.90 22.71
C ALA A 155 -5.24 -9.25 22.85
N SER A 156 -5.86 -8.80 23.94
CA SER A 156 -7.26 -9.13 24.23
C SER A 156 -8.25 -8.45 23.27
N TRP A 157 -7.97 -7.23 22.83
CA TRP A 157 -8.81 -6.51 21.87
C TRP A 157 -8.72 -7.13 20.47
N SER A 158 -7.51 -7.50 20.02
CA SER A 158 -7.29 -8.14 18.71
C SER A 158 -7.91 -9.53 18.67
N ARG A 159 -7.84 -10.28 19.77
CA ARG A 159 -8.51 -11.58 19.92
C ARG A 159 -10.03 -11.45 19.78
N ARG A 160 -10.63 -10.45 20.42
CA ARG A 160 -12.07 -10.18 20.29
C ARG A 160 -12.45 -9.79 18.86
N MET A 161 -11.65 -8.95 18.22
CA MET A 161 -11.86 -8.58 16.81
C MET A 161 -11.72 -9.79 15.88
N HIS A 162 -10.73 -10.66 16.11
CA HIS A 162 -10.55 -11.88 15.34
C HIS A 162 -11.77 -12.80 15.50
N ALA A 163 -12.16 -13.09 16.75
CA ALA A 163 -13.32 -13.93 17.06
C ALA A 163 -14.65 -13.38 16.51
N PHE A 164 -14.74 -12.07 16.28
CA PHE A 164 -15.87 -11.45 15.58
C PHE A 164 -15.74 -11.62 14.07
N GLY A 165 -14.59 -11.28 13.49
CA GLY A 165 -14.37 -11.31 12.03
C GLY A 165 -14.53 -12.71 11.43
N VAL A 166 -14.01 -13.74 12.12
CA VAL A 166 -14.12 -15.14 11.66
C VAL A 166 -15.55 -15.69 11.64
N ARG A 167 -16.52 -14.99 12.25
CA ARG A 167 -17.95 -15.38 12.15
C ARG A 167 -18.54 -15.08 10.78
N PHE A 168 -17.96 -14.10 10.07
CA PHE A 168 -18.48 -13.62 8.79
C PHE A 168 -17.57 -14.02 7.61
N LEU A 169 -16.27 -14.25 7.87
CA LEU A 169 -15.26 -14.49 6.85
C LEU A 169 -14.29 -15.61 7.26
N PRO A 170 -13.64 -16.28 6.30
CA PRO A 170 -12.45 -17.07 6.57
C PRO A 170 -11.38 -16.23 7.27
N GLY A 171 -10.63 -16.83 8.19
CA GLY A 171 -9.64 -16.12 9.01
C GLY A 171 -8.58 -15.33 8.23
N GLU A 172 -8.19 -15.82 7.06
CA GLU A 172 -7.20 -15.21 6.17
C GLU A 172 -7.66 -13.89 5.53
N SER A 173 -8.97 -13.59 5.54
CA SER A 173 -9.54 -12.38 4.93
C SER A 173 -9.91 -11.32 5.96
N VAL A 174 -9.74 -11.61 7.25
CA VAL A 174 -10.17 -10.74 8.36
C VAL A 174 -9.30 -9.50 8.47
N ASP A 175 -8.00 -9.62 8.23
CA ASP A 175 -7.07 -8.50 8.22
C ASP A 175 -7.42 -7.48 7.13
N ARG A 176 -7.70 -7.97 5.91
CA ARG A 176 -8.11 -7.14 4.77
C ARG A 176 -9.48 -6.51 4.99
N MET A 177 -10.41 -7.19 5.63
CA MET A 177 -11.70 -6.62 6.02
C MET A 177 -11.50 -5.40 6.91
N TYR A 178 -10.78 -5.56 8.02
CA TYR A 178 -10.58 -4.50 8.99
C TYR A 178 -9.77 -3.33 8.41
N GLY A 179 -8.75 -3.61 7.60
CA GLY A 179 -8.01 -2.59 6.88
C GLY A 179 -8.89 -1.79 5.90
N SER A 180 -9.74 -2.48 5.14
CA SER A 180 -10.60 -1.86 4.13
C SER A 180 -11.73 -1.03 4.75
N LEU A 181 -12.46 -1.60 5.71
CA LEU A 181 -13.53 -0.90 6.42
C LEU A 181 -12.96 0.28 7.23
N GLY A 182 -11.85 0.06 7.92
CA GLY A 182 -11.18 1.09 8.69
C GLY A 182 -10.70 2.24 7.80
N GLY A 183 -10.13 1.94 6.63
CA GLY A 183 -9.71 2.94 5.64
C GLY A 183 -10.88 3.78 5.11
N ILE A 184 -12.01 3.17 4.77
CA ILE A 184 -13.22 3.89 4.29
C ILE A 184 -13.73 4.83 5.38
N VAL A 185 -13.87 4.34 6.62
CA VAL A 185 -14.36 5.13 7.76
C VAL A 185 -13.39 6.25 8.12
N LEU A 186 -12.08 6.00 8.03
CA LEU A 186 -11.04 7.00 8.26
C LEU A 186 -11.11 8.13 7.21
N VAL A 187 -11.18 7.78 5.93
CA VAL A 187 -11.28 8.76 4.84
C VAL A 187 -12.58 9.57 4.95
N PHE A 188 -13.70 8.94 5.28
CA PHE A 188 -14.95 9.63 5.58
C PHE A 188 -14.76 10.68 6.70
N GLY A 189 -14.16 10.27 7.83
CA GLY A 189 -13.87 11.15 8.96
C GLY A 189 -12.95 12.31 8.60
N ILE A 190 -11.98 12.10 7.71
CA ILE A 190 -11.09 13.14 7.19
C ILE A 190 -11.86 14.13 6.31
N ILE A 191 -12.67 13.66 5.35
CA ILE A 191 -13.39 14.52 4.40
C ILE A 191 -14.31 15.51 5.13
N ILE A 192 -15.01 15.05 6.16
CA ILE A 192 -15.93 15.91 6.92
C ILE A 192 -15.22 16.86 7.90
N SER A 193 -13.90 16.69 8.12
CA SER A 193 -13.13 17.52 9.07
C SER A 193 -12.25 18.55 8.40
N PRO A 194 -12.51 19.85 8.62
CA PRO A 194 -11.63 20.91 8.15
C PRO A 194 -10.21 20.80 8.72
N HIS A 195 -10.08 20.44 10.00
CA HIS A 195 -8.78 20.33 10.67
C HIS A 195 -7.95 19.16 10.14
N ALA A 196 -8.56 17.98 9.96
CA ALA A 196 -7.84 16.82 9.44
C ALA A 196 -7.34 17.10 8.01
N ARG A 197 -8.18 17.68 7.15
CA ARG A 197 -7.78 18.11 5.80
C ARG A 197 -6.63 19.11 5.85
N TRP A 198 -6.74 20.15 6.68
CA TRP A 198 -5.67 21.15 6.81
C TRP A 198 -4.33 20.56 7.27
N VAL A 199 -4.35 19.65 8.26
CA VAL A 199 -3.14 18.96 8.73
C VAL A 199 -2.53 18.13 7.61
N LEU A 200 -3.34 17.33 6.91
CA LEU A 200 -2.86 16.45 5.84
C LEU A 200 -2.41 17.21 4.59
N SER A 201 -2.93 18.42 4.36
CA SER A 201 -2.50 19.33 3.29
C SER A 201 -1.26 20.16 3.64
N GLN A 202 -0.61 19.94 4.78
CA GLN A 202 0.65 20.61 5.08
C GLN A 202 1.77 20.10 4.17
N ARG A 203 2.67 21.00 3.75
CA ARG A 203 3.80 20.73 2.83
C ARG A 203 4.55 19.40 3.04
N PRO A 204 4.95 19.00 4.27
CA PRO A 204 5.67 17.74 4.45
C PRO A 204 4.81 16.51 4.11
N LEU A 205 3.53 16.52 4.48
CA LEU A 205 2.61 15.41 4.20
C LEU A 205 2.15 15.41 2.75
N GLU A 206 1.99 16.58 2.15
CA GLU A 206 1.74 16.70 0.71
C GLU A 206 2.93 16.18 -0.12
N TRP A 207 4.16 16.55 0.25
CA TRP A 207 5.37 16.01 -0.38
C TRP A 207 5.43 14.49 -0.22
N LEU A 208 5.18 13.98 1.00
CA LEU A 208 5.16 12.54 1.25
C LEU A 208 4.11 11.84 0.38
N GLY A 209 2.93 12.43 0.21
CA GLY A 209 1.89 11.95 -0.69
C GLY A 209 2.38 11.82 -2.14
N LYS A 210 3.02 12.87 -2.67
CA LYS A 210 3.58 12.90 -4.04
C LYS A 210 4.62 11.82 -4.29
N VAL A 211 5.43 11.47 -3.29
CA VAL A 211 6.50 10.48 -3.44
C VAL A 211 6.16 9.09 -2.89
N SER A 212 4.97 8.92 -2.31
CA SER A 212 4.55 7.73 -1.56
C SER A 212 4.61 6.45 -2.38
N PHE A 213 4.17 6.49 -3.64
CA PHE A 213 4.19 5.33 -4.54
C PHE A 213 5.62 4.88 -4.85
N ALA A 214 6.53 5.81 -5.12
CA ALA A 214 7.93 5.51 -5.33
C ALA A 214 8.60 4.93 -4.07
N ILE A 215 8.28 5.46 -2.88
CA ILE A 215 8.74 4.86 -1.60
C ILE A 215 8.22 3.43 -1.48
N TYR A 216 6.94 3.20 -1.75
CA TYR A 216 6.33 1.87 -1.72
C TYR A 216 7.03 0.89 -2.68
N LEU A 217 7.45 1.30 -3.87
CA LEU A 217 8.18 0.42 -4.79
C LEU A 217 9.64 0.16 -4.37
N LEU A 218 10.30 1.12 -3.73
CA LEU A 218 11.75 1.07 -3.49
C LEU A 218 12.12 0.56 -2.09
N HIS A 219 11.23 0.66 -1.10
CA HIS A 219 11.54 0.33 0.29
C HIS A 219 11.96 -1.13 0.50
N GLY A 220 11.29 -2.10 -0.14
CA GLY A 220 11.62 -3.52 0.02
C GLY A 220 13.04 -3.85 -0.44
N MET A 221 13.43 -3.34 -1.62
CA MET A 221 14.78 -3.51 -2.16
C MET A 221 15.84 -2.83 -1.28
N LEU A 222 15.59 -1.58 -0.84
CA LEU A 222 16.55 -0.84 -0.01
C LEU A 222 16.70 -1.42 1.41
N LEU A 223 15.63 -2.03 1.94
CA LEU A 223 15.66 -2.77 3.20
C LEU A 223 16.61 -3.97 3.14
N ARG A 224 16.51 -4.77 2.07
CA ARG A 224 17.33 -5.99 1.88
C ARG A 224 18.76 -5.71 1.43
N THR A 225 19.09 -4.47 1.09
CA THR A 225 20.42 -4.07 0.61
C THR A 225 21.10 -3.12 1.57
N ILE A 226 20.85 -1.81 1.42
CA ILE A 226 21.53 -0.76 2.18
C ILE A 226 21.23 -0.87 3.66
N PHE A 227 19.96 -1.04 4.03
CA PHE A 227 19.58 -1.12 5.44
C PHE A 227 20.21 -2.32 6.13
N ALA A 228 20.06 -3.53 5.59
CA ALA A 228 20.66 -4.74 6.18
C ALA A 228 22.19 -4.61 6.31
N TRP A 229 22.85 -4.02 5.32
CA TRP A 229 24.30 -3.78 5.35
C TRP A 229 24.72 -2.79 6.44
N VAL A 230 24.02 -1.65 6.56
CA VAL A 230 24.30 -0.65 7.62
C VAL A 230 23.92 -1.19 8.99
N LEU A 231 22.80 -1.91 9.10
CA LEU A 231 22.30 -2.48 10.34
C LEU A 231 23.33 -3.40 11.00
N HIS A 232 23.95 -4.28 10.20
CA HIS A 232 24.93 -5.25 10.67
C HIS A 232 26.39 -4.81 10.46
N LEU A 233 26.62 -3.51 10.17
CA LEU A 233 27.96 -2.99 9.96
C LEU A 233 28.83 -3.18 11.20
N GLY A 234 29.94 -3.91 11.05
CA GLY A 234 30.89 -4.18 12.14
C GLY A 234 30.45 -5.28 13.11
N GLN A 235 29.35 -5.99 12.85
CA GLN A 235 28.96 -7.16 13.63
C GLN A 235 29.59 -8.44 13.09
N SER A 236 29.88 -9.38 13.99
CA SER A 236 30.29 -10.74 13.63
C SER A 236 29.07 -11.67 13.61
N LEU A 237 29.16 -12.73 12.80
CA LEU A 237 28.18 -13.82 12.83
C LEU A 237 28.27 -14.55 14.18
N THR A 238 27.11 -14.87 14.76
CA THR A 238 26.99 -15.68 15.98
C THR A 238 26.19 -16.95 15.68
N PRO A 239 26.51 -18.09 16.33
CA PRO A 239 25.74 -19.31 16.15
C PRO A 239 24.37 -19.20 16.84
N PHE A 240 23.30 -19.43 16.09
CA PHE A 240 21.93 -19.53 16.58
C PHE A 240 21.44 -20.97 16.49
N VAL A 241 20.72 -21.42 17.51
CA VAL A 241 20.08 -22.75 17.51
C VAL A 241 18.79 -22.67 16.73
N GLN A 242 18.64 -23.51 15.71
CA GLN A 242 17.38 -23.73 15.00
C GLN A 242 16.94 -25.18 15.18
N THR A 243 15.67 -25.37 15.49
CA THR A 243 15.05 -26.69 15.59
C THR A 243 14.49 -27.08 14.23
N GLY A 244 14.96 -28.19 13.67
CA GLY A 244 14.42 -28.76 12.45
C GLY A 244 13.02 -29.34 12.64
N GLU A 245 12.33 -29.63 11.54
CA GLU A 245 11.02 -30.30 11.55
C GLU A 245 11.08 -31.70 12.19
N ASP A 246 12.27 -32.31 12.22
CA ASP A 246 12.59 -33.57 12.87
C ASP A 246 12.91 -33.44 14.37
N GLY A 247 12.79 -32.23 14.93
CA GLY A 247 13.09 -31.93 16.34
C GLY A 247 14.58 -31.87 16.66
N ARG A 248 15.47 -31.98 15.67
CA ARG A 248 16.93 -31.89 15.89
C ARG A 248 17.38 -30.44 15.87
N GLU A 249 18.20 -30.07 16.85
CA GLU A 249 18.81 -28.76 16.92
C GLU A 249 20.06 -28.70 16.02
N PHE A 250 20.10 -27.71 15.12
CA PHE A 250 21.28 -27.41 14.31
C PHE A 250 21.67 -25.94 14.46
N TYR A 251 22.97 -25.68 14.35
CA TYR A 251 23.53 -24.34 14.52
C TYR A 251 23.62 -23.63 13.17
N VAL A 252 23.01 -22.44 13.09
CA VAL A 252 23.10 -21.56 11.92
C VAL A 252 23.76 -20.26 12.33
N ASN A 253 24.80 -19.85 11.61
CA ASN A 253 25.48 -18.58 11.84
C ASN A 253 24.64 -17.43 11.29
N ARG A 254 24.23 -16.50 12.16
CA ARG A 254 23.42 -15.33 11.79
C ARG A 254 23.96 -14.05 12.44
N TYR A 255 23.62 -12.90 11.87
CA TYR A 255 23.86 -11.61 12.51
C TYR A 255 22.80 -11.36 13.59
N PRO A 256 23.20 -11.12 14.85
CA PRO A 256 22.26 -10.84 15.92
C PRO A 256 21.60 -9.49 15.74
N VAL A 257 20.39 -9.32 16.32
CA VAL A 257 19.70 -8.03 16.33
C VAL A 257 20.59 -7.00 17.04
N PRO A 258 20.98 -5.90 16.35
CA PRO A 258 21.85 -4.91 16.94
C PRO A 258 21.14 -4.04 18.00
N GLY A 259 21.93 -3.33 18.80
CA GLY A 259 21.41 -2.41 19.81
C GLY A 259 20.64 -1.23 19.21
N PHE A 260 19.82 -0.58 20.04
CA PHE A 260 18.91 0.50 19.65
C PHE A 260 19.57 1.60 18.80
N PHE A 261 20.76 2.07 19.18
CA PHE A 261 21.46 3.15 18.47
C PHE A 261 21.84 2.78 17.03
N GLN A 262 22.28 1.53 16.82
CA GLN A 262 22.63 1.03 15.49
C GLN A 262 21.38 0.90 14.63
N CYS A 263 20.27 0.38 15.21
CA CYS A 263 18.98 0.33 14.53
C CYS A 263 18.51 1.74 14.14
N ALA A 264 18.55 2.70 15.06
CA ALA A 264 18.16 4.09 14.80
C ALA A 264 19.01 4.73 13.69
N PHE A 265 20.34 4.53 13.73
CA PHE A 265 21.25 5.02 12.69
C PHE A 265 20.95 4.37 11.33
N ALA A 266 20.78 3.05 11.27
CA ALA A 266 20.44 2.34 10.05
C ALA A 266 19.09 2.81 9.47
N THR A 267 18.09 3.04 10.32
CA THR A 267 16.79 3.59 9.92
C THR A 267 16.92 5.01 9.37
N MET A 268 17.74 5.87 9.99
CA MET A 268 17.98 7.23 9.47
C MET A 268 18.66 7.20 8.09
N VAL A 269 19.68 6.36 7.92
CA VAL A 269 20.36 6.20 6.63
C VAL A 269 19.40 5.67 5.57
N LEU A 270 18.59 4.65 5.90
CA LEU A 270 17.56 4.14 5.01
C LEU A 270 16.54 5.21 4.62
N ALA A 271 16.04 5.98 5.58
CA ALA A 271 15.07 7.05 5.32
C ALA A 271 15.64 8.11 4.37
N ALA A 272 16.90 8.51 4.57
CA ALA A 272 17.59 9.43 3.67
C ALA A 272 17.76 8.84 2.26
N CYS A 273 18.23 7.59 2.15
CA CYS A 273 18.36 6.90 0.86
C CYS A 273 17.02 6.75 0.14
N LEU A 274 15.95 6.40 0.87
CA LEU A 274 14.59 6.29 0.32
C LEU A 274 14.07 7.63 -0.17
N ALA A 275 14.25 8.70 0.59
CA ALA A 275 13.83 10.04 0.20
C ALA A 275 14.56 10.51 -1.07
N VAL A 276 15.86 10.26 -1.18
CA VAL A 276 16.63 10.60 -2.38
C VAL A 276 16.21 9.73 -3.57
N ALA A 277 16.11 8.42 -3.39
CA ALA A 277 15.74 7.50 -4.45
C ALA A 277 14.32 7.74 -4.97
N SER A 278 13.36 8.00 -4.08
CA SER A 278 11.98 8.35 -4.45
C SER A 278 11.93 9.69 -5.17
N GLN A 279 12.68 10.71 -4.72
CA GLN A 279 12.75 11.99 -5.41
C GLN A 279 13.34 11.83 -6.83
N ILE A 280 14.37 11.02 -7.01
CA ILE A 280 14.94 10.71 -8.33
C ILE A 280 13.91 10.00 -9.20
N TRP A 281 13.18 9.02 -8.65
CA TRP A 281 12.13 8.31 -9.36
C TRP A 281 11.07 9.27 -9.91
N ASN A 282 10.54 10.15 -9.06
CA ASN A 282 9.50 11.11 -9.46
C ASN A 282 10.01 12.16 -10.45
N LEU A 283 11.25 12.63 -10.32
CA LEU A 283 11.79 13.64 -11.22
C LEU A 283 12.29 13.08 -12.57
N LYS A 284 12.67 11.80 -12.62
CA LYS A 284 13.34 11.21 -13.81
C LYS A 284 12.54 10.09 -14.45
N LEU A 285 11.97 9.18 -13.68
CA LEU A 285 11.32 7.98 -14.20
C LEU A 285 9.84 8.23 -14.49
N GLU A 286 9.09 8.88 -13.59
CA GLU A 286 7.68 9.19 -13.85
C GLU A 286 7.45 9.99 -15.14
N PRO A 287 8.25 11.03 -15.48
CA PRO A 287 8.08 11.75 -16.74
C PRO A 287 8.38 10.89 -17.98
N VAL A 288 9.23 9.86 -17.85
CA VAL A 288 9.50 8.92 -18.93
C VAL A 288 8.28 8.03 -19.16
N PHE A 289 7.69 7.48 -18.10
CA PHE A 289 6.45 6.72 -18.20
C PHE A 289 5.30 7.58 -18.75
N GLY A 290 5.16 8.82 -18.28
CA GLY A 290 4.19 9.78 -18.83
C GLY A 290 4.36 9.99 -20.34
N LYS A 291 5.60 10.20 -20.82
CA LYS A 291 5.87 10.31 -22.26
C LYS A 291 5.54 9.05 -23.04
N ILE A 292 5.79 7.87 -22.48
CA ILE A 292 5.44 6.59 -23.11
C ILE A 292 3.92 6.45 -23.20
N THR A 293 3.20 6.69 -22.11
CA THR A 293 1.74 6.64 -22.07
C THR A 293 1.12 7.62 -23.07
N THR A 294 1.57 8.87 -23.10
CA THR A 294 1.07 9.85 -24.09
C THR A 294 1.35 9.42 -25.53
N ARG A 295 2.48 8.76 -25.80
CA ARG A 295 2.76 8.21 -27.14
C ARG A 295 1.78 7.10 -27.49
N LEU A 296 1.54 6.17 -26.57
CA LEU A 296 0.58 5.08 -26.78
C LEU A 296 -0.85 5.61 -26.97
N GLU A 297 -1.24 6.60 -26.18
CA GLU A 297 -2.54 7.27 -26.31
C GLU A 297 -2.70 7.93 -27.69
N ARG A 298 -1.67 8.63 -28.19
CA ARG A 298 -1.70 9.22 -29.55
C ARG A 298 -1.82 8.16 -30.63
N VAL A 299 -1.13 7.03 -30.46
CA VAL A 299 -1.25 5.89 -31.39
C VAL A 299 -2.66 5.33 -31.36
N ALA A 300 -3.25 5.14 -30.18
CA ALA A 300 -4.60 4.60 -30.01
C ALA A 300 -5.71 5.54 -30.51
N THR A 301 -5.56 6.85 -30.30
CA THR A 301 -6.56 7.86 -30.68
C THR A 301 -6.41 8.37 -32.12
N GLY A 302 -5.30 8.04 -32.80
CA GLY A 302 -4.98 8.55 -34.13
C GLY A 302 -4.75 10.08 -34.18
N LYS A 303 -4.64 10.76 -33.03
CA LYS A 303 -4.47 12.22 -32.94
C LYS A 303 -2.98 12.59 -32.91
N SER A 304 -2.56 13.46 -33.84
CA SER A 304 -1.18 13.94 -34.01
C SER A 304 -0.90 15.33 -33.40
N SER A 305 -1.83 15.96 -32.67
CA SER A 305 -1.66 17.33 -32.15
C SER A 305 -1.60 17.41 -30.61
N PRO A 306 -0.85 18.36 -30.01
CA PRO A 306 -0.68 18.45 -28.57
C PRO A 306 -1.90 19.12 -27.92
N GLU A 307 -2.47 18.47 -26.90
CA GLU A 307 -3.59 19.02 -26.12
C GLU A 307 -3.09 19.85 -24.93
N VAL A 308 -3.84 20.92 -24.65
CA VAL A 308 -3.53 22.03 -23.73
C VAL A 308 -3.64 21.57 -22.28
N LYS A 309 -2.63 21.86 -21.46
CA LYS A 309 -2.65 21.64 -20.01
C LYS A 309 -3.75 22.48 -19.35
N SER A 310 -4.77 21.85 -18.75
CA SER A 310 -5.66 22.53 -17.81
C SER A 310 -4.94 22.73 -16.47
N GLY A 311 -4.94 23.97 -15.95
CA GLY A 311 -4.34 24.29 -14.66
C GLY A 311 -5.03 23.58 -13.50
N GLU A 312 -4.25 23.01 -12.59
CA GLU A 312 -4.71 22.48 -11.31
C GLU A 312 -5.05 23.63 -10.36
N ASP A 313 -6.33 23.98 -10.26
CA ASP A 313 -6.84 24.70 -9.09
C ASP A 313 -7.31 23.67 -8.05
N SER A 314 -6.87 23.84 -6.81
CA SER A 314 -7.27 23.02 -5.66
C SER A 314 -8.79 23.08 -5.47
N ILE A 315 -9.46 21.95 -5.74
CA ILE A 315 -10.93 21.82 -5.78
C ILE A 315 -11.60 21.95 -4.39
N LEU A 316 -10.82 21.96 -3.30
CA LEU A 316 -11.34 22.05 -1.94
C LEU A 316 -10.93 23.36 -1.26
N PRO A 317 -11.87 24.04 -0.55
CA PRO A 317 -11.54 25.22 0.23
C PRO A 317 -10.59 24.83 1.36
N THR A 318 -9.34 25.27 1.25
CA THR A 318 -8.38 25.23 2.35
C THR A 318 -8.62 26.42 3.26
N ARG A 319 -8.58 26.18 4.57
CA ARG A 319 -8.71 27.21 5.59
C ARG A 319 -7.63 28.28 5.36
N LYS A 320 -8.05 29.54 5.19
CA LYS A 320 -7.20 30.71 4.96
C LYS A 320 -6.86 31.37 6.29
N ASP A 321 -5.99 30.71 7.05
CA ASP A 321 -5.48 31.23 8.32
C ASP A 321 -3.96 31.05 8.35
#